data_AF-A0A9C9X535-F1
#
_entry.id   AF-A0A9C9X535-F1
#
_cell.length_a   1.000
_cell.length_b   1.000
_cell.length_c   1.000
_cell.angle_alpha   90.00
_cell.angle_beta   90.00
_cell.angle_gamma   90.00
#
_symmetry.space_group_name_H-M   'P 1'
#
loop_
_entity.id
_entity.type
_entity.pdbx_description
1 polymer ?
#
loop_
_entity_poly.entity_id
_entity_poly.type
_entity_poly.pdbx_seq_one_letter_code
_entity_poly.pdbx_strand_id
1 'polypeptide(L)'
;MDKNRENPNQFKKRQIGPRETDLREMLKVVQTESLDSLIDETIPADIRLEQPLNIPEPFSEYEYLKEVKKLAAKNKLFKSYIGMGFYNTITPPVIQRMILENPGWYTQYTPYQAEISQGRLEALLVFQTMVMDLTGMEVANASLLDEGTGAAEAMAMLFRLRSRELKKSDAHRFFISDTVYTTTLDVIRGRAEPLGIEIVVGDHREFEFDDRVFGALVQYPAEDGAIIDYSDFIQKAHRNTSLVAVAADLLSLTLLKPPGEMDADAVVGLTQRFG
;
A
#
# COMPACT_ATOMS: atom_id res chain seq x y z
N MET A 1 30.58 20.38 -32.92
CA MET A 1 30.01 19.68 -31.75
C MET A 1 29.17 20.68 -31.00
N ASP A 2 27.88 20.43 -30.92
CA ASP A 2 26.86 21.41 -30.55
C ASP A 2 26.87 21.67 -29.02
N LYS A 3 27.09 22.93 -28.62
CA LYS A 3 27.14 23.40 -27.22
C LYS A 3 25.81 23.23 -26.46
N ASN A 4 24.76 22.77 -27.15
CA ASN A 4 23.43 22.55 -26.57
C ASN A 4 23.27 21.25 -25.78
N ARG A 5 24.26 20.35 -25.71
CA ARG A 5 24.13 19.09 -24.94
C ARG A 5 24.42 19.19 -23.43
N GLU A 6 24.90 20.35 -22.97
CA GLU A 6 25.34 20.57 -21.58
C GLU A 6 24.53 21.68 -20.87
N ASN A 7 23.28 21.94 -21.28
CA ASN A 7 22.46 22.93 -20.58
C ASN A 7 21.58 22.26 -19.52
N PRO A 8 21.91 22.36 -18.21
CA PRO A 8 21.13 21.75 -17.13
C PRO A 8 19.68 22.27 -17.05
N ASN A 9 19.38 23.43 -17.65
CA ASN A 9 18.03 23.98 -17.69
C ASN A 9 17.13 23.39 -18.80
N GLN A 10 17.57 22.37 -19.55
CA GLN A 10 16.73 21.74 -20.58
C GLN A 10 15.58 20.91 -20.03
N PHE A 11 15.73 20.29 -18.87
CA PHE A 11 14.65 19.47 -18.30
C PHE A 11 13.39 20.31 -18.04
N LYS A 12 13.55 21.54 -17.52
CA LYS A 12 12.46 22.51 -17.34
C LYS A 12 11.68 22.75 -18.64
N LYS A 13 12.37 22.83 -19.78
CA LYS A 13 11.73 23.05 -21.10
C LYS A 13 10.95 21.83 -21.61
N ARG A 14 11.31 20.61 -21.16
CA ARG A 14 10.56 19.38 -21.46
C ARG A 14 9.39 19.18 -20.51
N GLN A 15 9.56 19.56 -19.24
CA GLN A 15 8.56 19.43 -18.19
C GLN A 15 7.43 20.47 -18.30
N ILE A 16 7.78 21.74 -18.53
CA ILE A 16 6.78 22.81 -18.65
C ILE A 16 6.20 22.75 -20.06
N GLY A 17 4.88 22.61 -20.19
CA GLY A 17 4.17 22.57 -21.47
C GLY A 17 4.20 23.91 -22.21
N PRO A 18 3.65 25.00 -21.64
CA PRO A 18 3.60 26.31 -22.28
C PRO A 18 4.97 26.81 -22.72
N ARG A 19 5.05 27.29 -23.96
CA ARG A 19 6.22 27.98 -24.51
C ARG A 19 6.11 29.48 -24.27
N GLU A 20 7.18 30.22 -24.55
CA GLU A 20 7.18 31.68 -24.37
C GLU A 20 6.10 32.38 -25.21
N THR A 21 5.78 31.85 -26.38
CA THR A 21 4.68 32.34 -27.23
C THR A 21 3.34 32.13 -26.56
N ASP A 22 3.09 30.92 -26.06
CA ASP A 22 1.84 30.54 -25.40
C ASP A 22 1.65 31.36 -24.11
N LEU A 23 2.72 31.55 -23.33
CA LEU A 23 2.70 32.36 -22.12
C LEU A 23 2.25 33.80 -22.42
N ARG A 24 2.76 34.43 -23.48
CA ARG A 24 2.34 35.79 -23.86
C ARG A 24 0.86 35.84 -24.25
N GLU A 25 0.34 34.81 -24.91
CA GLU A 25 -1.08 34.73 -25.25
C GLU A 25 -1.95 34.53 -24.01
N MET A 26 -1.53 33.64 -23.11
CA MET A 26 -2.22 33.37 -21.84
C MET A 26 -2.27 34.61 -20.94
N LEU A 27 -1.17 35.35 -20.80
CA LEU A 27 -1.10 36.57 -19.99
C LEU A 27 -2.07 37.65 -20.51
N LYS A 28 -2.26 37.76 -21.83
CA LYS A 28 -3.26 38.68 -22.41
C LYS A 28 -4.69 38.30 -22.04
N VAL A 29 -5.01 37.00 -22.01
CA VAL A 29 -6.35 36.51 -21.64
C VAL A 29 -6.64 36.78 -20.16
N VAL A 30 -5.65 36.54 -19.30
CA VAL A 30 -5.74 36.78 -17.85
C VAL A 30 -5.63 38.28 -17.50
N GLN A 31 -5.24 39.12 -18.46
CA GLN A 31 -5.12 40.58 -18.33
C GLN A 31 -4.05 41.03 -17.34
N THR A 32 -2.89 40.37 -17.35
CA THR A 32 -1.75 40.70 -16.49
C THR A 32 -0.49 40.90 -17.34
N GLU A 33 0.43 41.74 -16.88
CA GLU A 33 1.58 42.19 -17.68
C GLU A 33 2.72 41.16 -17.73
N SER A 34 2.85 40.33 -16.69
CA SER A 34 3.92 39.35 -16.57
C SER A 34 3.51 38.19 -15.65
N LEU A 35 4.27 37.09 -15.71
CA LEU A 35 4.08 36.00 -14.76
C LEU A 35 4.34 36.45 -13.32
N ASP A 36 5.29 37.37 -13.11
CA ASP A 36 5.58 37.90 -11.77
C ASP A 36 4.41 38.72 -11.23
N SER A 37 3.80 39.60 -12.04
CA SER A 37 2.59 40.35 -11.66
C SER A 37 1.44 39.41 -11.30
N LEU A 38 1.21 38.38 -12.12
CA LEU A 38 0.19 37.38 -11.84
C LEU A 38 0.41 36.69 -10.49
N ILE A 39 1.66 36.33 -10.17
CA ILE A 39 2.01 35.71 -8.90
C ILE A 39 1.82 36.69 -7.73
N ASP A 40 2.22 37.95 -7.89
CA ASP A 40 2.09 39.00 -6.87
C ASP A 40 0.62 39.31 -6.54
N GLU A 41 -0.26 39.27 -7.55
CA GLU A 41 -1.71 39.45 -7.39
C GLU A 41 -2.40 38.21 -6.81
N THR A 42 -1.82 37.01 -6.98
CA THR A 42 -2.43 35.74 -6.56
C THR A 42 -2.02 35.31 -5.15
N ILE A 43 -0.75 35.46 -4.80
CA ILE A 43 -0.19 34.98 -3.54
C ILE A 43 -0.06 36.15 -2.55
N PRO A 44 -0.74 36.09 -1.38
CA PRO A 44 -0.58 37.12 -0.35
C PRO A 44 0.88 37.32 0.06
N ALA A 45 1.31 38.58 0.12
CA ALA A 45 2.71 38.93 0.32
C ALA A 45 3.26 38.50 1.70
N ASP A 46 2.39 38.39 2.71
CA ASP A 46 2.73 38.02 4.08
C ASP A 46 3.10 36.53 4.26
N ILE A 47 2.70 35.68 3.31
CA ILE A 47 3.06 34.25 3.28
C ILE A 47 4.05 33.89 2.17
N ARG A 48 4.45 34.86 1.33
CA ARG A 48 5.37 34.62 0.22
C ARG A 48 6.80 34.48 0.74
N LEU A 49 7.52 33.48 0.21
CA LEU A 49 8.94 33.33 0.50
C LEU A 49 9.72 34.57 0.08
N GLU A 50 10.43 35.19 1.02
CA GLU A 50 11.26 36.38 0.79
C GLU A 50 12.55 36.07 0.02
N GLN A 51 13.01 34.82 0.10
CA GLN A 51 14.26 34.36 -0.52
C GLN A 51 13.99 33.14 -1.40
N PRO A 52 14.75 32.96 -2.49
CA PRO A 52 14.70 31.74 -3.29
C PRO A 52 14.97 30.48 -2.45
N LEU A 53 14.47 29.34 -2.91
CA LEU A 53 14.79 28.05 -2.30
C LEU A 53 16.31 27.82 -2.29
N ASN A 54 16.85 27.46 -1.14
CA ASN A 54 18.25 27.08 -1.00
C ASN A 54 18.43 25.62 -1.45
N ILE A 55 18.51 25.40 -2.76
CA ILE A 55 18.68 24.08 -3.39
C ILE A 55 19.91 24.07 -4.30
N PRO A 56 20.54 22.90 -4.53
CA PRO A 56 21.68 22.80 -5.43
C PRO A 56 21.34 23.23 -6.86
N GLU A 57 22.39 23.58 -7.62
CA GLU A 57 22.27 23.81 -9.06
C GLU A 57 21.63 22.60 -9.77
N PRO A 58 20.77 22.84 -10.77
CA PRO A 58 20.08 21.77 -11.46
C PRO A 58 21.05 20.87 -12.22
N PHE A 59 20.72 19.58 -12.28
CA PHE A 59 21.37 18.64 -13.18
C PHE A 59 20.66 18.61 -14.53
N SER A 60 21.42 18.39 -15.60
CA SER A 60 20.84 17.82 -16.82
C SER A 60 20.32 16.40 -16.56
N GLU A 61 19.41 15.90 -17.40
CA GLU A 61 18.88 14.54 -17.29
C GLU A 61 19.99 13.47 -17.28
N TYR A 62 21.04 13.69 -18.08
CA TYR A 62 22.17 12.76 -18.17
C TYR A 62 23.01 12.74 -16.88
N GLU A 63 23.30 13.93 -16.33
CA GLU A 63 24.03 14.06 -15.07
C GLU A 63 23.24 13.44 -13.91
N TYR A 64 21.93 13.71 -13.85
CA TYR A 64 21.05 13.11 -12.85
C TYR A 64 21.10 11.58 -12.90
N LEU A 65 20.95 10.98 -14.08
CA LEU A 65 21.02 9.52 -14.22
C LEU A 65 22.40 8.96 -13.83
N LYS A 66 23.48 9.69 -14.10
CA LYS A 66 24.84 9.29 -13.70
C LYS A 66 25.00 9.33 -12.18
N GLU A 67 24.52 10.38 -11.53
CA GLU A 67 24.61 10.52 -10.06
C GLU A 67 23.74 9.51 -9.33
N VAL A 68 22.49 9.29 -9.79
CA VAL A 68 21.61 8.26 -9.20
C VAL A 68 22.21 6.87 -9.38
N LYS A 69 22.82 6.55 -10.53
CA LYS A 69 23.52 5.26 -10.73
C LYS A 69 24.71 5.09 -9.77
N LYS A 70 25.50 6.13 -9.53
CA LYS A 70 26.59 6.09 -8.54
C LYS A 70 26.07 5.84 -7.13
N LEU A 71 24.96 6.48 -6.76
CA LEU A 71 24.33 6.26 -5.46
C LEU A 71 23.78 4.84 -5.34
N ALA A 72 23.07 4.35 -6.35
CA ALA A 72 22.53 2.99 -6.40
C ALA A 72 23.64 1.92 -6.32
N ALA A 73 24.82 2.17 -6.89
CA ALA A 73 25.97 1.26 -6.83
C ALA A 73 26.54 1.06 -5.41
N LYS A 74 26.14 1.87 -4.43
CA LYS A 74 26.50 1.66 -3.01
C LYS A 74 25.67 0.55 -2.36
N ASN A 75 24.50 0.23 -2.92
CA ASN A 75 23.67 -0.87 -2.43
C ASN A 75 24.31 -2.21 -2.79
N LYS A 76 24.19 -3.19 -1.88
CA LYS A 76 24.68 -4.55 -2.09
C LYS A 76 23.48 -5.47 -2.33
N LEU A 77 23.45 -6.11 -3.50
CA LEU A 77 22.42 -7.09 -3.83
C LEU A 77 22.80 -8.45 -3.25
N PHE A 78 22.07 -8.89 -2.23
CA PHE A 78 22.23 -10.21 -1.62
C PHE A 78 21.12 -11.16 -2.09
N LYS A 79 21.39 -12.47 -1.99
CA LYS A 79 20.32 -13.47 -1.97
C LYS A 79 19.72 -13.47 -0.56
N SER A 80 18.62 -12.75 -0.39
CA SER A 80 17.98 -12.60 0.91
C SER A 80 16.93 -13.68 1.13
N TYR A 81 17.11 -14.48 2.18
CA TYR A 81 16.14 -15.48 2.67
C TYR A 81 15.60 -15.08 4.04
N ILE A 82 15.47 -13.77 4.29
CA ILE A 82 14.99 -13.21 5.55
C ILE A 82 13.50 -13.53 5.75
N GLY A 83 12.72 -13.57 4.67
CA GLY A 83 11.28 -13.79 4.75
C GLY A 83 10.57 -12.54 5.28
N MET A 84 9.79 -12.69 6.34
CA MET A 84 9.07 -11.58 7.00
C MET A 84 8.15 -10.82 6.03
N GLY A 85 7.42 -11.55 5.20
CA GLY A 85 6.49 -11.00 4.20
C GLY A 85 7.12 -10.63 2.85
N PHE A 86 8.45 -10.50 2.76
CA PHE A 86 9.13 -10.13 1.51
C PHE A 86 9.96 -11.28 0.96
N TYR A 87 9.55 -11.76 -0.21
CA TYR A 87 10.14 -12.91 -0.87
C TYR A 87 10.58 -12.51 -2.28
N ASN A 88 11.84 -12.80 -2.62
CA ASN A 88 12.34 -12.51 -3.96
C ASN A 88 11.49 -13.24 -5.01
N THR A 89 11.23 -12.59 -6.14
CA THR A 89 10.39 -13.12 -7.21
C THR A 89 10.96 -12.75 -8.58
N ILE A 90 10.49 -13.44 -9.62
CA ILE A 90 10.83 -13.14 -11.00
C ILE A 90 9.67 -12.39 -11.63
N THR A 91 9.81 -11.07 -11.78
CA THR A 91 8.90 -10.29 -12.61
C THR A 91 9.05 -10.76 -14.06
N PRO A 92 7.99 -11.29 -14.70
CA PRO A 92 8.08 -11.71 -16.09
C PRO A 92 8.51 -10.53 -16.99
N PRO A 93 9.54 -10.67 -17.84
CA PRO A 93 10.06 -9.54 -18.62
C PRO A 93 9.03 -8.84 -19.50
N VAL A 94 8.01 -9.57 -19.96
CA VAL A 94 6.89 -8.99 -20.71
C VAL A 94 6.03 -8.06 -19.85
N ILE A 95 5.80 -8.39 -18.57
CA ILE A 95 5.06 -7.54 -17.62
C ILE A 95 5.89 -6.31 -17.28
N GLN A 96 7.17 -6.50 -16.96
CA GLN A 96 8.08 -5.37 -16.71
C GLN A 96 8.07 -4.39 -17.88
N ARG A 97 8.26 -4.90 -19.10
CA ARG A 97 8.41 -4.05 -20.29
C ARG A 97 7.10 -3.41 -20.73
N MET A 98 5.98 -4.16 -20.72
CA MET A 98 4.72 -3.72 -21.33
C MET A 98 3.78 -3.02 -20.35
N ILE A 99 3.98 -3.19 -19.05
CA ILE A 99 3.16 -2.57 -18.00
C ILE A 99 4.01 -1.59 -17.19
N LEU A 100 5.00 -2.07 -16.43
CA LEU A 100 5.75 -1.24 -15.47
C LEU A 100 6.57 -0.13 -16.15
N GLU A 101 7.23 -0.43 -17.27
CA GLU A 101 8.04 0.52 -18.04
C GLU A 101 7.23 1.26 -19.12
N ASN A 102 5.90 1.08 -19.18
CA ASN A 102 5.05 1.65 -20.21
C ASN A 102 4.17 2.79 -19.66
N PRO A 103 4.38 4.06 -20.09
CA PRO A 103 3.58 5.20 -19.61
C PRO A 103 2.09 5.06 -19.93
N GLY A 104 1.72 4.25 -20.92
CA GLY A 104 0.31 3.93 -21.20
C GLY A 104 -0.40 3.14 -20.09
N TRP A 105 0.31 2.69 -19.04
CA TRP A 105 -0.27 2.03 -17.87
C TRP A 105 -0.11 2.81 -16.56
N TYR A 106 0.95 3.62 -16.41
CA TYR A 106 1.25 4.30 -15.14
C TYR A 106 0.98 5.81 -15.13
N THR A 107 0.61 6.43 -16.26
CA THR A 107 0.35 7.89 -16.31
C THR A 107 -1.11 8.26 -16.02
N GLN A 108 -2.05 7.32 -16.19
CA GLN A 108 -3.44 7.56 -15.81
C GLN A 108 -3.62 7.53 -14.29
N TYR A 109 -4.70 8.16 -13.83
CA TYR A 109 -5.08 8.15 -12.42
C TYR A 109 -6.29 7.24 -12.18
N THR A 110 -6.90 7.37 -11.00
CA THR A 110 -8.11 6.65 -10.60
C THR A 110 -9.15 6.60 -11.73
N PRO A 111 -9.77 5.44 -11.99
CA PRO A 111 -10.76 5.27 -13.06
C PRO A 111 -12.13 5.91 -12.74
N TYR A 112 -12.15 7.22 -12.48
CA TYR A 112 -13.39 7.99 -12.27
C TYR A 112 -14.31 8.02 -13.50
N GLN A 113 -13.73 7.85 -14.70
CA GLN A 113 -14.46 7.76 -15.97
C GLN A 113 -14.31 6.35 -16.51
N ALA A 114 -15.28 5.49 -16.21
CA ALA A 114 -15.18 4.06 -16.41
C ALA A 114 -15.07 3.68 -17.90
N GLU A 115 -15.78 4.38 -18.78
CA GLU A 115 -15.90 4.12 -20.21
C GLU A 115 -14.54 4.19 -20.93
N ILE A 116 -13.65 5.08 -20.46
CA ILE A 116 -12.30 5.26 -21.00
C ILE A 116 -11.22 4.57 -20.13
N SER A 117 -11.66 3.71 -19.21
CA SER A 117 -10.78 3.08 -18.20
C SER A 117 -10.93 1.56 -18.11
N GLN A 118 -11.70 0.96 -19.03
CA GLN A 118 -12.05 -0.47 -18.97
C GLN A 118 -10.83 -1.39 -18.89
N GLY A 119 -9.75 -1.11 -19.60
CA GLY A 119 -8.55 -1.97 -19.58
C GLY A 119 -7.94 -2.16 -18.19
N ARG A 120 -7.82 -1.10 -17.37
CA ARG A 120 -7.30 -1.23 -15.99
C ARG A 120 -8.36 -1.70 -14.99
N LEU A 121 -9.63 -1.37 -15.23
CA LEU A 121 -10.74 -1.89 -14.42
C LEU A 121 -10.86 -3.41 -14.55
N GLU A 122 -10.69 -3.94 -15.76
CA GLU A 122 -10.64 -5.39 -16.01
C GLU A 122 -9.45 -6.04 -15.31
N ALA A 123 -8.25 -5.44 -15.39
CA ALA A 123 -7.08 -5.94 -14.67
C ALA A 123 -7.28 -5.96 -13.14
N LEU A 124 -7.95 -4.94 -12.57
CA LEU A 124 -8.30 -4.91 -11.15
C LEU A 124 -9.38 -5.94 -10.80
N LEU A 125 -10.32 -6.22 -11.69
CA LEU A 125 -11.29 -7.29 -11.50
C LEU A 125 -10.61 -8.66 -11.50
N VAL A 126 -9.64 -8.89 -12.40
CA VAL A 126 -8.81 -10.12 -12.39
C VAL A 126 -8.04 -10.24 -11.08
N PHE A 127 -7.49 -9.13 -10.55
CA PHE A 127 -6.86 -9.11 -9.24
C PHE A 127 -7.84 -9.52 -8.13
N GLN A 128 -9.05 -8.95 -8.11
CA GLN A 128 -10.09 -9.30 -7.14
C GLN A 128 -10.45 -10.79 -7.22
N THR A 129 -10.69 -11.31 -8.43
CA THR A 129 -11.00 -12.72 -8.66
C THR A 129 -9.88 -13.62 -8.18
N MET A 130 -8.63 -13.33 -8.52
CA MET A 130 -7.46 -14.08 -8.04
C MET A 130 -7.39 -14.12 -6.50
N VAL A 131 -7.63 -13.00 -5.84
CA VAL A 131 -7.64 -12.94 -4.37
C VAL A 131 -8.80 -13.75 -3.80
N MET A 132 -10.02 -13.63 -4.33
CA MET A 132 -11.19 -14.41 -3.89
C MET A 132 -10.94 -15.91 -4.05
N ASP A 133 -10.47 -16.36 -5.22
CA ASP A 133 -10.20 -17.78 -5.51
C ASP A 133 -9.13 -18.36 -4.57
N LEU A 134 -8.04 -17.63 -4.33
CA LEU A 134 -6.95 -18.11 -3.47
C LEU A 134 -7.32 -18.09 -1.98
N THR A 135 -8.13 -17.13 -1.54
CA THR A 135 -8.47 -16.98 -0.13
C THR A 135 -9.74 -17.73 0.27
N GLY A 136 -10.56 -18.14 -0.70
CA GLY A 136 -11.88 -18.72 -0.46
C GLY A 136 -12.90 -17.70 0.04
N MET A 137 -12.62 -16.39 -0.08
CA MET A 137 -13.49 -15.31 0.38
C MET A 137 -14.47 -14.87 -0.71
N GLU A 138 -15.64 -14.38 -0.30
CA GLU A 138 -16.71 -13.99 -1.22
C GLU A 138 -16.46 -12.66 -1.95
N VAL A 139 -15.64 -11.77 -1.37
CA VAL A 139 -15.37 -10.43 -1.90
C VAL A 139 -13.92 -10.03 -1.60
N ALA A 140 -13.27 -9.39 -2.58
CA ALA A 140 -11.98 -8.73 -2.43
C ALA A 140 -12.05 -7.28 -2.94
N ASN A 141 -11.24 -6.39 -2.37
CA ASN A 141 -11.09 -5.02 -2.87
C ASN A 141 -10.00 -4.93 -3.96
N ALA A 142 -9.83 -3.74 -4.55
CA ALA A 142 -8.85 -3.47 -5.59
C ALA A 142 -7.46 -3.07 -5.05
N SER A 143 -7.00 -3.73 -3.98
CA SER A 143 -5.75 -3.50 -3.20
C SER A 143 -5.82 -2.53 -2.01
N LEU A 144 -4.86 -2.69 -1.11
CA LEU A 144 -4.48 -1.78 -0.03
C LEU A 144 -2.98 -1.47 -0.14
N LEU A 145 -2.43 -0.71 0.80
CA LEU A 145 -1.05 -0.20 0.74
C LEU A 145 0.00 -1.29 0.99
N ASP A 146 -0.16 -2.04 2.09
CA ASP A 146 0.73 -3.14 2.50
C ASP A 146 0.00 -4.08 3.48
N GLU A 147 0.65 -5.16 3.92
CA GLU A 147 0.05 -6.14 4.84
C GLU A 147 -0.21 -5.57 6.24
N GLY A 148 0.71 -4.77 6.79
CA GLY A 148 0.55 -4.20 8.12
C GLY A 148 -0.65 -3.25 8.21
N THR A 149 -0.79 -2.37 7.22
CA THR A 149 -1.93 -1.47 7.11
C THR A 149 -3.21 -2.23 6.77
N GLY A 150 -3.15 -3.25 5.91
CA GLY A 150 -4.27 -4.14 5.64
C GLY A 150 -4.78 -4.85 6.90
N ALA A 151 -3.87 -5.39 7.71
CA ALA A 151 -4.20 -6.02 8.98
C ALA A 151 -4.81 -5.03 9.99
N ALA A 152 -4.33 -3.78 10.02
CA ALA A 152 -4.92 -2.73 10.83
C ALA A 152 -6.33 -2.32 10.35
N GLU A 153 -6.57 -2.28 9.04
CA GLU A 153 -7.92 -2.06 8.49
C GLU A 153 -8.84 -3.24 8.80
N ALA A 154 -8.33 -4.48 8.77
CA ALA A 154 -9.08 -5.66 9.21
C ALA A 154 -9.47 -5.52 10.69
N MET A 155 -8.52 -5.21 11.59
CA MET A 155 -8.82 -4.93 13.00
C MET A 155 -9.90 -3.85 13.15
N ALA A 156 -9.78 -2.73 12.45
CA ALA A 156 -10.75 -1.64 12.51
C ALA A 156 -12.14 -2.04 11.99
N MET A 157 -12.20 -2.85 10.93
CA MET A 157 -13.42 -3.41 10.38
C MET A 157 -14.10 -4.35 11.40
N LEU A 158 -13.35 -5.31 11.96
CA LEU A 158 -13.87 -6.25 12.96
C LEU A 158 -14.36 -5.51 14.22
N PHE A 159 -13.65 -4.46 14.66
CA PHE A 159 -14.07 -3.60 15.76
C PHE A 159 -15.42 -2.91 15.51
N ARG A 160 -15.71 -2.49 14.27
CA ARG A 160 -17.01 -1.87 13.90
C ARG A 160 -18.12 -2.91 13.78
N LEU A 161 -17.78 -4.10 13.32
CA LEU A 161 -18.70 -5.23 13.12
C LEU A 161 -19.05 -6.00 14.40
N ARG A 162 -18.42 -5.67 15.54
CA ARG A 162 -18.77 -6.19 16.88
C ARG A 162 -20.27 -6.42 17.05
N SER A 163 -20.60 -7.62 17.56
CA SER A 163 -21.93 -8.03 17.96
C SER A 163 -22.54 -7.06 18.99
N ARG A 164 -23.86 -7.15 19.20
CA ARG A 164 -24.52 -6.29 20.20
C ARG A 164 -24.06 -6.62 21.62
N GLU A 165 -23.73 -7.89 21.84
CA GLU A 165 -23.22 -8.45 23.09
C GLU A 165 -21.85 -7.86 23.40
N LEU A 166 -20.91 -7.92 22.46
CA LEU A 166 -19.56 -7.34 22.60
C LEU A 166 -19.56 -5.81 22.73
N LYS A 167 -20.55 -5.13 22.13
CA LYS A 167 -20.75 -3.68 22.35
C LYS A 167 -21.25 -3.36 23.75
N LYS A 168 -22.06 -4.23 24.36
CA LYS A 168 -22.57 -4.04 25.73
C LYS A 168 -21.52 -4.33 26.80
N SER A 169 -20.63 -5.30 26.55
CA SER A 169 -19.51 -5.63 27.44
C SER A 169 -18.29 -4.72 27.26
N ASP A 170 -18.39 -3.69 26.39
CA ASP A 170 -17.32 -2.74 26.10
C ASP A 170 -16.04 -3.43 25.59
N ALA A 171 -16.20 -4.42 24.70
CA ALA A 171 -15.10 -5.26 24.21
C ALA A 171 -14.10 -4.49 23.33
N HIS A 172 -12.98 -4.07 23.92
CA HIS A 172 -11.94 -3.27 23.27
C HIS A 172 -10.62 -4.03 23.05
N ARG A 173 -10.56 -5.33 23.34
CA ARG A 173 -9.34 -6.13 23.16
C ARG A 173 -9.29 -6.78 21.79
N PHE A 174 -8.14 -6.66 21.14
CA PHE A 174 -7.82 -7.38 19.92
C PHE A 174 -6.63 -8.30 20.18
N PHE A 175 -6.83 -9.60 19.94
CA PHE A 175 -5.77 -10.58 20.09
C PHE A 175 -4.90 -10.64 18.83
N ILE A 176 -3.59 -10.79 19.00
CA ILE A 176 -2.65 -11.02 17.90
C ILE A 176 -1.77 -12.19 18.29
N SER A 177 -1.71 -13.23 17.44
CA SER A 177 -0.78 -14.34 17.62
C SER A 177 0.67 -13.84 17.63
N ASP A 178 1.48 -14.37 18.52
CA ASP A 178 2.92 -14.09 18.60
C ASP A 178 3.71 -14.56 17.36
N THR A 179 3.06 -15.29 16.46
CA THR A 179 3.57 -15.73 15.15
C THR A 179 3.32 -14.75 14.00
N VAL A 180 2.66 -13.61 14.25
CA VAL A 180 2.47 -12.53 13.27
C VAL A 180 3.76 -11.74 13.10
N TYR A 181 4.07 -11.32 11.87
CA TYR A 181 5.28 -10.55 11.60
C TYR A 181 5.38 -9.32 12.50
N THR A 182 6.57 -9.10 13.06
CA THR A 182 6.80 -7.99 14.00
C THR A 182 6.44 -6.63 13.39
N THR A 183 6.71 -6.43 12.09
CA THR A 183 6.37 -5.20 11.35
C THR A 183 4.86 -4.97 11.24
N THR A 184 4.08 -6.04 11.02
CA THR A 184 2.61 -6.00 10.99
C THR A 184 2.07 -5.61 12.37
N LEU A 185 2.61 -6.21 13.45
CA LEU A 185 2.23 -5.90 14.83
C LEU A 185 2.47 -4.43 15.18
N ASP A 186 3.62 -3.87 14.80
CA ASP A 186 3.95 -2.47 15.10
C ASP A 186 2.99 -1.49 14.41
N VAL A 187 2.59 -1.75 13.16
CA VAL A 187 1.60 -0.94 12.46
C VAL A 187 0.24 -1.03 13.15
N ILE A 188 -0.19 -2.23 13.54
CA ILE A 188 -1.46 -2.41 14.24
C ILE A 188 -1.49 -1.65 15.57
N ARG A 189 -0.42 -1.74 16.37
CA ARG A 189 -0.30 -0.99 17.64
C ARG A 189 -0.49 0.52 17.45
N GLY A 190 0.20 1.10 16.46
CA GLY A 190 0.08 2.53 16.15
C GLY A 190 -1.33 2.94 15.69
N ARG A 191 -2.09 2.02 15.09
CA ARG A 191 -3.48 2.24 14.65
C ARG A 191 -4.50 1.99 15.76
N ALA A 192 -4.19 1.12 16.70
CA ALA A 192 -5.05 0.76 17.82
C ALA A 192 -5.13 1.86 18.89
N GLU A 193 -4.01 2.52 19.18
CA GLU A 193 -3.88 3.55 20.22
C GLU A 193 -4.93 4.68 20.11
N PRO A 194 -5.11 5.39 18.97
CA PRO A 194 -6.09 6.46 18.87
C PRO A 194 -7.55 5.97 18.93
N LEU A 195 -7.79 4.66 18.80
CA LEU A 195 -9.11 4.04 18.89
C LEU A 195 -9.41 3.47 20.28
N GLY A 196 -8.45 3.53 21.22
CA GLY A 196 -8.60 2.92 22.54
C GLY A 196 -8.67 1.39 22.51
N ILE A 197 -8.10 0.76 21.48
CA ILE A 197 -8.07 -0.70 21.33
C ILE A 197 -6.87 -1.26 22.11
N GLU A 198 -7.12 -2.21 23.01
CA GLU A 198 -6.08 -2.92 23.76
C GLU A 198 -5.56 -4.10 22.91
N ILE A 199 -4.28 -4.05 22.53
CA ILE A 199 -3.64 -5.16 21.82
C ILE A 199 -3.13 -6.20 22.82
N VAL A 200 -3.61 -7.44 22.69
CA VAL A 200 -3.17 -8.59 23.48
C VAL A 200 -2.36 -9.51 22.58
N VAL A 201 -1.08 -9.68 22.86
CA VAL A 201 -0.19 -10.57 22.09
C VAL A 201 0.07 -11.85 22.88
N GLY A 202 0.02 -13.01 22.23
CA GLY A 202 0.37 -14.28 22.87
C GLY A 202 0.20 -15.49 21.97
N ASP A 203 0.35 -16.67 22.57
CA ASP A 203 0.21 -17.95 21.88
C ASP A 203 -1.28 -18.25 21.61
N HIS A 204 -1.63 -18.38 20.33
CA HIS A 204 -3.00 -18.67 19.90
C HIS A 204 -3.52 -20.03 20.40
N ARG A 205 -2.64 -20.97 20.77
CA ARG A 205 -3.01 -22.30 21.27
C ARG A 205 -3.55 -22.24 22.70
N GLU A 206 -3.04 -21.32 23.51
CA GLU A 206 -3.38 -21.16 24.93
C GLU A 206 -4.38 -20.02 25.18
N PHE A 207 -4.64 -19.19 24.16
CA PHE A 207 -5.50 -18.03 24.30
C PHE A 207 -6.97 -18.41 24.49
N GLU A 208 -7.59 -17.87 25.53
CA GLU A 208 -9.02 -17.99 25.81
C GLU A 208 -9.74 -16.68 25.47
N PHE A 209 -10.85 -16.79 24.73
CA PHE A 209 -11.69 -15.64 24.40
C PHE A 209 -12.62 -15.32 25.58
N ASP A 210 -12.64 -14.05 25.99
CA ASP A 210 -13.56 -13.49 26.99
C ASP A 210 -14.49 -12.45 26.36
N ASP A 211 -15.46 -11.95 27.13
CA ASP A 211 -16.44 -10.97 26.67
C ASP A 211 -15.83 -9.59 26.32
N ARG A 212 -14.51 -9.40 26.51
CA ARG A 212 -13.80 -8.17 26.17
C ARG A 212 -13.01 -8.27 24.86
N VAL A 213 -12.85 -9.46 24.30
CA VAL A 213 -12.12 -9.70 23.05
C VAL A 213 -13.06 -9.65 21.87
N PHE A 214 -12.87 -8.69 20.97
CA PHE A 214 -13.74 -8.55 19.80
C PHE A 214 -13.23 -9.28 18.55
N GLY A 215 -11.94 -9.56 18.50
CA GLY A 215 -11.38 -10.26 17.37
C GLY A 215 -9.93 -10.64 17.55
N ALA A 216 -9.43 -11.36 16.56
CA ALA A 216 -8.09 -11.89 16.54
C ALA A 216 -7.42 -11.74 15.16
N LEU A 217 -6.09 -11.70 15.15
CA LEU A 217 -5.25 -11.86 13.97
C LEU A 217 -4.29 -13.04 14.14
N VAL A 218 -4.23 -13.91 13.13
CA VAL A 218 -3.24 -14.99 13.02
C VAL A 218 -2.51 -14.92 11.68
N GLN A 219 -1.28 -15.46 11.62
CA GLN A 219 -0.45 -15.48 10.41
C GLN A 219 -0.42 -16.89 9.79
N TYR A 220 -0.51 -16.97 8.46
CA TYR A 220 -0.59 -18.23 7.74
C TYR A 220 0.19 -18.23 6.40
N PRO A 221 1.33 -18.93 6.29
CA PRO A 221 2.11 -19.57 7.37
C PRO A 221 2.62 -18.57 8.41
N ALA A 222 2.97 -19.05 9.59
CA ALA A 222 3.55 -18.26 10.68
C ALA A 222 4.90 -17.61 10.29
N GLU A 223 5.35 -16.62 11.07
CA GLU A 223 6.64 -15.93 10.87
C GLU A 223 7.85 -16.89 10.83
N ASP A 224 7.79 -17.99 11.59
CA ASP A 224 8.82 -19.04 11.63
C ASP A 224 8.65 -20.11 10.54
N GLY A 225 7.63 -19.97 9.69
CA GLY A 225 7.28 -20.89 8.61
C GLY A 225 6.36 -22.05 9.01
N ALA A 226 5.88 -22.11 10.25
CA ALA A 226 4.93 -23.15 10.67
C ALA A 226 3.60 -23.04 9.92
N ILE A 227 3.06 -24.18 9.50
CA ILE A 227 1.73 -24.29 8.87
C ILE A 227 0.77 -24.82 9.93
N ILE A 228 -0.24 -24.02 10.26
CA ILE A 228 -1.17 -24.28 11.36
C ILE A 228 -2.58 -24.21 10.80
N ASP A 229 -3.39 -25.24 11.03
CA ASP A 229 -4.83 -25.19 10.74
C ASP A 229 -5.52 -24.42 11.88
N TYR A 230 -6.05 -23.24 11.58
CA TYR A 230 -6.71 -22.38 12.54
C TYR A 230 -8.22 -22.64 12.67
N SER A 231 -8.78 -23.68 12.02
CA SER A 231 -10.22 -23.96 12.06
C SER A 231 -10.77 -24.03 13.50
N ASP A 232 -10.09 -24.74 14.40
CA ASP A 232 -10.51 -24.84 15.81
C ASP A 232 -10.40 -23.50 16.57
N PHE A 233 -9.37 -22.71 16.28
CA PHE A 233 -9.18 -21.38 16.88
C PHE A 233 -10.26 -20.40 16.42
N ILE A 234 -10.60 -20.41 15.14
CA ILE A 234 -11.65 -19.57 14.55
C ILE A 234 -13.02 -19.96 15.15
N GLN A 235 -13.32 -21.26 15.21
CA GLN A 235 -14.56 -21.74 15.83
C GLN A 235 -14.65 -21.39 17.32
N LYS A 236 -13.53 -21.38 18.05
CA LYS A 236 -13.47 -20.89 19.44
C LYS A 236 -13.79 -19.40 19.53
N ALA A 237 -13.23 -18.58 18.64
CA ALA A 237 -13.53 -17.14 18.57
C ALA A 237 -15.01 -16.87 18.27
N HIS A 238 -15.58 -17.59 17.31
CA HIS A 238 -16.98 -17.47 16.91
C HIS A 238 -17.97 -17.85 18.01
N ARG A 239 -17.64 -18.83 18.87
CA ARG A 239 -18.45 -19.14 20.08
C ARG A 239 -18.54 -17.97 21.06
N ASN A 240 -17.55 -17.08 21.09
CA ASN A 240 -17.55 -15.83 21.83
C ASN A 240 -18.11 -14.64 21.02
N THR A 241 -18.57 -14.87 19.79
CA THR A 241 -18.97 -13.85 18.80
C THR A 241 -17.84 -12.91 18.35
N SER A 242 -16.59 -13.25 18.66
CA SER A 242 -15.39 -12.57 18.16
C SER A 242 -15.13 -12.98 16.72
N LEU A 243 -14.54 -12.09 15.92
CA LEU A 243 -14.22 -12.34 14.51
C LEU A 243 -12.71 -12.53 14.31
N VAL A 244 -12.29 -13.28 13.30
CA VAL A 244 -10.88 -13.60 13.04
C VAL A 244 -10.44 -13.13 11.66
N ALA A 245 -9.36 -12.34 11.64
CA ALA A 245 -8.60 -12.04 10.44
C ALA A 245 -7.40 -12.98 10.31
N VAL A 246 -7.06 -13.35 9.07
CA VAL A 246 -5.87 -14.16 8.75
C VAL A 246 -4.95 -13.36 7.83
N ALA A 247 -3.71 -13.15 8.25
CA ALA A 247 -2.65 -12.63 7.39
C ALA A 247 -2.00 -13.79 6.62
N ALA A 248 -2.36 -13.95 5.34
CA ALA A 248 -2.02 -15.12 4.53
C ALA A 248 -1.04 -14.82 3.39
N ASP A 249 -0.04 -15.70 3.19
CA ASP A 249 0.78 -15.70 1.97
C ASP A 249 -0.02 -16.30 0.81
N LEU A 250 -0.39 -15.48 -0.17
CA LEU A 250 -1.25 -15.91 -1.28
C LEU A 250 -0.63 -16.98 -2.18
N LEU A 251 0.71 -17.07 -2.30
CA LEU A 251 1.31 -18.14 -3.08
C LEU A 251 1.16 -19.49 -2.38
N SER A 252 1.26 -19.52 -1.05
CA SER A 252 1.09 -20.73 -0.25
C SER A 252 -0.31 -21.33 -0.40
N LEU A 253 -1.33 -20.49 -0.61
CA LEU A 253 -2.74 -20.92 -0.77
C LEU A 253 -3.01 -21.66 -2.09
N THR A 254 -2.03 -21.72 -3.00
CA THR A 254 -2.10 -22.63 -4.15
C THR A 254 -1.97 -24.11 -3.75
N LEU A 255 -1.49 -24.39 -2.54
CA LEU A 255 -1.29 -25.74 -2.00
C LEU A 255 -2.04 -25.98 -0.70
N LEU A 256 -2.15 -24.94 0.13
CA LEU A 256 -2.70 -25.03 1.48
C LEU A 256 -4.20 -24.78 1.49
N LYS A 257 -4.89 -25.34 2.49
CA LYS A 257 -6.29 -25.04 2.76
C LYS A 257 -6.45 -23.52 2.91
N PRO A 258 -7.33 -22.86 2.13
CA PRO A 258 -7.48 -21.41 2.16
C PRO A 258 -8.24 -20.97 3.43
N PRO A 259 -8.00 -19.73 3.94
CA PRO A 259 -8.63 -19.27 5.17
C PRO A 259 -10.17 -19.24 5.13
N GLY A 260 -10.78 -18.98 3.97
CA GLY A 260 -12.25 -19.02 3.82
C GLY A 260 -12.84 -20.40 4.11
N GLU A 261 -12.12 -21.49 3.81
CA GLU A 261 -12.54 -22.85 4.19
C GLU A 261 -12.29 -23.18 5.68
N MET A 262 -11.58 -22.30 6.41
CA MET A 262 -11.43 -22.36 7.87
C MET A 262 -12.44 -21.45 8.59
N ASP A 263 -13.39 -20.85 7.85
CA ASP A 263 -14.36 -19.86 8.33
C ASP A 263 -13.75 -18.52 8.79
N ALA A 264 -12.61 -18.11 8.23
CA ALA A 264 -12.04 -16.78 8.53
C ALA A 264 -12.98 -15.64 8.08
N ASP A 265 -13.08 -14.59 8.89
CA ASP A 265 -13.97 -13.44 8.61
C ASP A 265 -13.32 -12.38 7.71
N ALA A 266 -11.98 -12.33 7.70
CA ALA A 266 -11.20 -11.45 6.84
C ALA A 266 -9.85 -12.08 6.50
N VAL A 267 -9.35 -11.80 5.29
CA VAL A 267 -8.01 -12.21 4.87
C VAL A 267 -7.26 -11.01 4.34
N VAL A 268 -6.01 -10.87 4.78
CA VAL A 268 -5.07 -9.84 4.33
C VAL A 268 -3.76 -10.50 3.94
N GLY A 269 -2.95 -9.86 3.10
CA GLY A 269 -1.66 -10.41 2.70
C GLY A 269 -1.02 -9.63 1.57
N LEU A 270 0.20 -10.03 1.20
CA LEU A 270 0.95 -9.41 0.11
C LEU A 270 0.81 -10.21 -1.18
N THR A 271 0.55 -9.50 -2.28
CA THR A 271 0.76 -10.02 -3.64
C THR A 271 2.17 -9.77 -4.15
N GLN A 272 3.09 -9.28 -3.31
CA GLN A 272 4.46 -8.87 -3.70
C GLN A 272 5.22 -9.97 -4.44
N ARG A 273 5.04 -11.23 -4.05
CA ARG A 273 5.76 -12.36 -4.65
C ARG A 273 5.15 -12.85 -5.98
N PHE A 274 4.06 -12.23 -6.45
CA PHE A 274 3.45 -12.48 -7.77
C PHE A 274 4.04 -11.59 -8.89
N GLY A 275 5.37 -11.47 -8.90
CA GLY A 275 6.12 -10.75 -9.94
C GLY A 275 5.96 -9.24 -9.88
#